data_AF-A0A9X5X6S1-F1
#
_entry.id   AF-A0A9X5X6S1-F1
#
_cell.length_a   1.000
_cell.length_b   1.000
_cell.length_c   1.000
_cell.angle_alpha   90.00
_cell.angle_beta   90.00
_cell.angle_gamma   90.00
#
_symmetry.space_group_name_H-M   'P 1'
#
loop_
_entity.id
_entity.type
_entity.pdbx_description
1 polymer ?
#
loop_
_entity_poly.entity_id
_entity_poly.type
_entity_poly.pdbx_seq_one_letter_code
_entity_poly.pdbx_strand_id
1 'polypeptide(L)'
;MSQGRTRRAALVGAMCALVVTGTALTGCGSDDPDAGTNGVGKLPATEIQSKTRKAATSAEAVRLAGTVVSNGSTYKLDMRLKSDGGTGSVTSEGASFHLLRVGRHLFLK
;
A
#
# COMPACT_ATOMS: atom_id res chain seq x y z
N MET A 1 -67.21 20.92 -50.52
CA MET A 1 -67.25 20.13 -49.28
C MET A 1 -65.82 19.74 -48.94
N SER A 2 -65.20 20.45 -48.00
CA SER A 2 -63.78 20.27 -47.62
C SER A 2 -63.74 19.49 -46.31
N GLN A 3 -63.12 18.33 -46.33
CA GLN A 3 -63.22 17.31 -45.29
C GLN A 3 -62.26 17.63 -44.13
N GLY A 4 -62.86 17.79 -42.95
CA GLY A 4 -62.20 18.27 -41.73
C GLY A 4 -61.24 17.27 -41.09
N ARG A 5 -60.20 17.85 -40.48
CA ARG A 5 -59.25 17.23 -39.56
C ARG A 5 -59.95 16.50 -38.40
N THR A 6 -59.61 15.24 -38.18
CA THR A 6 -59.54 14.70 -36.81
C THR A 6 -58.28 13.87 -36.65
N ARG A 7 -57.35 14.41 -35.85
CA ARG A 7 -56.18 13.70 -35.34
C ARG A 7 -56.67 12.70 -34.29
N ARG A 8 -56.36 11.41 -34.48
CA ARG A 8 -56.40 10.42 -33.40
C ARG A 8 -55.04 9.75 -33.34
N ALA A 9 -54.24 10.24 -32.40
CA ALA A 9 -53.05 9.58 -31.91
C ALA A 9 -53.49 8.28 -31.23
N ALA A 10 -52.98 7.14 -31.70
CA ALA A 10 -52.90 5.93 -30.91
C ALA A 10 -51.87 4.99 -31.55
N LEU A 11 -50.96 4.51 -30.68
CA LEU A 11 -50.22 3.25 -30.78
C LEU A 11 -49.07 3.19 -31.80
N VAL A 12 -47.94 3.77 -31.41
CA VAL A 12 -46.62 3.20 -31.71
C VAL A 12 -45.87 3.06 -30.38
N GLY A 13 -46.33 2.13 -29.55
CA GLY A 13 -45.58 1.58 -28.43
C GLY A 13 -44.98 0.26 -28.90
N ALA A 14 -43.81 0.30 -29.53
CA ALA A 14 -43.11 -0.90 -29.95
C ALA A 14 -41.59 -0.72 -29.84
N MET A 15 -41.06 -1.32 -28.78
CA MET A 15 -39.76 -2.00 -28.75
C MET A 15 -38.48 -1.15 -28.90
N CYS A 16 -38.16 -0.40 -27.85
CA CYS A 16 -36.77 -0.12 -27.48
C CYS A 16 -36.47 -0.77 -26.11
N ALA A 17 -36.55 -2.09 -26.05
CA ALA A 17 -36.15 -2.85 -24.87
C ALA A 17 -35.40 -4.09 -25.35
N LEU A 18 -34.17 -3.95 -25.85
CA LEU A 18 -33.17 -5.03 -25.83
C LEU A 18 -31.75 -4.64 -26.30
N VAL A 19 -31.14 -3.54 -25.86
CA VAL A 19 -29.65 -3.44 -25.91
C VAL A 19 -29.13 -2.61 -24.72
N VAL A 20 -29.49 -3.02 -23.50
CA VAL A 20 -28.75 -2.64 -22.29
C VAL A 20 -28.50 -3.92 -21.49
N THR A 21 -27.96 -4.94 -22.16
CA THR A 21 -27.53 -6.18 -21.51
C THR A 21 -26.05 -6.36 -21.78
N GLY A 22 -25.23 -5.92 -20.82
CA GLY A 22 -24.06 -6.71 -20.44
C GLY A 22 -22.67 -6.17 -20.72
N THR A 23 -22.46 -4.92 -21.14
CA THR A 23 -21.09 -4.33 -21.19
C THR A 23 -20.86 -3.19 -20.21
N ALA A 24 -21.84 -2.86 -19.37
CA ALA A 24 -21.64 -2.00 -18.23
C ALA A 24 -21.02 -2.82 -17.07
N LEU A 25 -19.84 -2.39 -16.62
CA LEU A 25 -19.07 -2.85 -15.44
C LEU A 25 -18.02 -3.97 -15.63
N THR A 26 -17.12 -3.88 -16.63
CA THR A 26 -15.74 -4.40 -16.42
C THR A 26 -14.84 -3.39 -15.70
N GLY A 27 -15.43 -2.29 -15.21
CA GLY A 27 -14.73 -1.30 -14.40
C GLY A 27 -14.66 -1.75 -12.93
N CYS A 28 -13.42 -2.01 -12.49
CA CYS A 28 -13.00 -2.22 -11.10
C CYS A 28 -13.41 -3.56 -10.45
N GLY A 29 -12.51 -4.55 -10.48
CA GLY A 29 -12.54 -5.61 -9.46
C GLY A 29 -11.99 -7.00 -9.81
N SER A 30 -11.31 -7.20 -10.94
CA SER A 30 -10.76 -8.53 -11.28
C SER A 30 -9.25 -8.67 -11.13
N ASP A 31 -8.53 -7.57 -10.88
CA ASP A 31 -7.08 -7.63 -10.70
C ASP A 31 -6.78 -8.14 -9.31
N ASP A 32 -6.01 -9.23 -9.25
CA ASP A 32 -5.47 -9.78 -8.01
C ASP A 32 -4.63 -8.69 -7.33
N PRO A 33 -5.02 -8.19 -6.14
CA PRO A 33 -4.29 -7.12 -5.45
C PRO A 33 -2.86 -7.56 -5.07
N ASP A 34 -2.60 -8.86 -5.09
CA ASP A 34 -1.30 -9.45 -4.81
C ASP A 34 -0.54 -9.88 -6.08
N ALA A 35 -1.01 -9.52 -7.28
CA ALA A 35 -0.30 -9.80 -8.53
C ALA A 35 1.10 -9.16 -8.52
N GLY A 36 2.13 -9.95 -8.82
CA GLY A 36 3.52 -9.49 -8.81
C GLY A 36 4.17 -9.40 -7.42
N THR A 37 3.49 -9.81 -6.34
CA THR A 37 4.07 -9.90 -4.99
C THR A 37 4.77 -11.23 -4.74
N ASN A 38 5.37 -11.39 -3.55
CA ASN A 38 5.98 -12.65 -3.09
C ASN A 38 4.95 -13.68 -2.58
N GLY A 39 3.65 -13.43 -2.74
CA GLY A 39 2.57 -14.34 -2.35
C GLY A 39 2.33 -14.48 -0.85
N VAL A 40 3.09 -13.77 0.01
CA VAL A 40 2.90 -13.82 1.47
C VAL A 40 1.54 -13.27 1.88
N GLY A 41 1.01 -12.26 1.17
CA GLY A 41 -0.29 -11.64 1.45
C GLY A 41 -1.49 -12.59 1.35
N LYS A 42 -1.35 -13.70 0.63
CA LYS A 42 -2.41 -14.70 0.41
C LYS A 42 -2.50 -15.77 1.51
N LEU A 43 -1.53 -15.82 2.42
CA LEU A 43 -1.46 -16.85 3.44
C LEU A 43 -2.37 -16.54 4.64
N PRO A 44 -2.78 -17.56 5.42
CA PRO A 44 -3.43 -17.32 6.70
C PRO A 44 -2.58 -16.44 7.62
N ALA A 45 -3.20 -15.60 8.44
CA ALA A 45 -2.51 -14.64 9.30
C ALA A 45 -1.42 -15.28 10.20
N THR A 46 -1.68 -16.49 10.69
CA THR A 46 -0.72 -17.27 11.50
C THR A 46 0.53 -17.67 10.72
N GLU A 47 0.37 -18.03 9.44
CA GLU A 47 1.49 -18.32 8.56
C GLU A 47 2.28 -17.07 8.18
N ILE A 48 1.59 -15.95 7.91
CA ILE A 48 2.23 -14.64 7.68
C ILE A 48 3.11 -14.28 8.87
N GLN A 49 2.57 -14.36 10.08
CA GLN A 49 3.30 -14.06 11.30
C GLN A 49 4.52 -14.97 11.47
N SER A 50 4.33 -16.28 11.30
CA SER A 50 5.39 -17.27 11.45
C SER A 50 6.54 -17.03 10.46
N LYS A 51 6.22 -16.88 9.16
CA LYS A 51 7.21 -16.61 8.10
C LYS A 51 7.93 -15.29 8.32
N THR A 52 7.20 -14.22 8.66
CA THR A 52 7.77 -12.88 8.90
C THR A 52 8.70 -12.89 10.11
N ARG A 53 8.28 -13.54 11.22
CA ARG A 53 9.13 -13.68 12.41
C ARG A 53 10.42 -14.43 12.06
N LYS A 54 10.32 -15.56 11.35
CA LYS A 54 11.49 -16.34 10.94
C LYS A 54 12.46 -15.48 10.13
N ALA A 55 11.97 -14.77 9.12
CA ALA A 55 12.77 -13.88 8.27
C ALA A 55 13.45 -12.77 9.09
N ALA A 56 12.70 -12.11 9.99
CA ALA A 56 13.24 -11.06 10.85
C ALA A 56 14.33 -11.59 11.79
N THR A 57 14.14 -12.78 12.39
CA THR A 57 15.12 -13.38 13.30
C THR A 57 16.36 -13.94 12.60
N SER A 58 16.25 -14.32 11.32
CA SER A 58 17.38 -14.83 10.54
C SER A 58 18.22 -13.74 9.89
N ALA A 59 17.78 -12.48 9.91
CA ALA A 59 18.48 -11.38 9.28
C ALA A 59 19.78 -11.05 10.03
N GLU A 60 20.92 -11.20 9.37
CA GLU A 60 22.23 -10.84 9.93
C GLU A 60 22.45 -9.32 10.01
N ALA A 61 21.82 -8.59 9.09
CA ALA A 61 21.85 -7.14 9.03
C ALA A 61 20.52 -6.58 8.50
N VAL A 62 20.17 -5.38 8.95
CA VAL A 62 18.93 -4.69 8.57
C VAL A 62 19.19 -3.22 8.28
N ARG A 63 18.32 -2.60 7.48
CA ARG A 63 18.18 -1.15 7.42
C ARG A 63 16.97 -0.72 8.25
N LEU A 64 17.18 0.17 9.21
CA LEU A 64 16.13 0.81 9.99
C LEU A 64 15.98 2.25 9.50
N ALA A 65 14.83 2.58 8.91
CA ALA A 65 14.49 3.94 8.51
C ALA A 65 13.11 4.31 9.05
N GLY A 66 12.97 5.49 9.65
CA GLY A 66 11.69 5.92 10.19
C GLY A 66 11.81 7.04 11.21
N THR A 67 10.68 7.36 11.83
CA THR A 67 10.58 8.37 12.88
C THR A 67 10.23 7.70 14.19
N VAL A 68 10.97 8.00 15.25
CA VAL A 68 10.74 7.48 16.61
C VAL A 68 10.45 8.62 17.57
N VAL A 69 9.54 8.38 18.51
CA VAL A 69 9.26 9.30 19.61
C VAL A 69 9.87 8.71 20.87
N SER A 70 10.73 9.47 21.54
CA SER A 70 11.37 9.07 22.79
C SER A 70 11.48 10.27 23.72
N ASN A 71 11.01 10.12 24.96
CA ASN A 71 11.02 11.18 25.98
C ASN A 71 10.37 12.50 25.52
N GLY A 72 9.34 12.42 24.66
CA GLY A 72 8.66 13.59 24.09
C GLY A 72 9.36 14.21 22.87
N SER A 73 10.59 13.78 22.55
CA SER A 73 11.33 14.23 21.37
C SER A 73 11.13 13.29 20.19
N THR A 74 11.11 13.86 18.98
CA THR A 74 10.96 13.12 17.73
C THR A 74 12.30 13.04 17.01
N TYR A 75 12.71 11.83 16.66
CA TYR A 75 13.97 11.56 15.96
C TYR A 75 13.69 10.86 14.63
N LYS A 76 14.29 11.33 13.55
CA LYS A 76 14.33 10.61 12.28
C LYS A 76 15.62 9.78 12.21
N LEU A 77 15.47 8.50 11.93
CA LEU A 77 16.55 7.51 11.83
C LEU A 77 16.67 7.02 10.39
N ASP A 78 17.91 6.86 9.92
CA ASP A 78 18.25 6.01 8.78
C ASP A 78 19.56 5.30 9.10
N MET A 79 19.48 4.02 9.44
CA MET A 79 20.54 3.23 10.04
C MET A 79 20.70 1.90 9.31
N ARG A 80 21.93 1.42 9.21
CA ARG A 80 22.28 0.04 8.86
C ARG A 80 22.85 -0.63 10.10
N LEU A 81 22.26 -1.75 10.51
CA LEU A 81 22.55 -2.40 11.79
C LEU A 81 22.92 -3.86 11.53
N LYS A 82 23.90 -4.36 12.28
CA LYS A 82 24.25 -5.78 12.41
C LYS A 82 24.59 -6.08 13.88
N SER A 83 24.83 -7.33 14.22
CA SER A 83 25.05 -7.77 15.62
C SER A 83 26.17 -7.01 16.35
N ASP A 84 27.29 -6.76 15.68
CA ASP A 84 28.52 -6.18 16.22
C ASP A 84 28.76 -4.73 15.81
N GLY A 85 27.82 -4.08 15.12
CA GLY A 85 28.04 -2.73 14.63
C GLY A 85 26.86 -2.09 13.92
N GLY A 86 27.07 -0.85 13.50
CA GLY A 86 26.07 -0.13 12.72
C GLY A 86 26.55 1.25 12.33
N THR A 87 25.90 1.82 11.33
CA THR A 87 26.18 3.18 10.85
C THR A 87 24.91 3.84 10.35
N GLY A 88 24.83 5.16 10.43
CA GLY A 88 23.69 5.89 9.91
C GLY A 88 23.61 7.32 10.41
N SER A 89 22.41 7.89 10.32
CA SER A 89 22.13 9.25 10.74
C SER A 89 20.92 9.32 11.67
N VAL A 90 21.00 10.26 12.61
CA VAL A 90 19.87 10.68 13.46
C VAL A 90 19.62 12.15 13.21
N THR A 91 18.39 12.53 12.92
CA THR A 91 17.97 13.93 12.80
C THR A 91 16.99 14.29 13.92
N SER A 92 17.26 15.38 14.64
CA SER A 92 16.38 15.94 15.67
C SER A 92 16.31 17.46 15.47
N GLU A 93 15.11 18.02 15.49
CA GLU A 93 14.91 19.49 15.43
C GLU A 93 15.68 20.19 14.29
N GLY A 94 15.86 19.52 13.15
CA GLY A 94 16.59 20.03 11.98
C GLY A 94 18.11 19.83 12.02
N ALA A 95 18.69 19.42 13.15
CA ALA A 95 20.09 19.02 13.26
C ALA A 95 20.27 17.53 12.95
N SER A 96 21.33 17.17 12.23
CA SER A 96 21.64 15.78 11.86
C SER A 96 23.03 15.38 12.34
N PHE A 97 23.13 14.20 12.94
CA PHE A 97 24.38 13.62 13.42
C PHE A 97 24.61 12.26 12.77
N HIS A 98 25.86 11.95 12.49
CA HIS A 98 26.25 10.64 11.99
C HIS A 98 26.75 9.75 13.12
N LEU A 99 26.29 8.50 13.12
CA LEU A 99 26.65 7.48 14.10
C LEU A 99 27.51 6.40 13.45
N LEU A 100 28.53 5.95 14.16
CA LEU A 100 29.26 4.71 13.89
C LEU A 100 29.37 3.91 15.17
N ARG A 101 28.89 2.66 15.15
CA ARG A 101 29.07 1.70 16.24
C ARG A 101 30.02 0.60 15.80
N VAL A 102 31.04 0.34 16.62
CA VAL A 102 31.96 -0.80 16.49
C VAL A 102 32.00 -1.55 17.83
N GLY A 103 31.49 -2.79 17.84
CA GLY A 103 31.32 -3.58 19.06
C GLY A 103 30.39 -2.88 20.06
N ARG A 104 30.97 -2.35 21.15
CA ARG A 104 30.26 -1.58 22.18
C ARG A 104 30.55 -0.08 22.13
N HIS A 105 31.43 0.36 21.24
CA HIS A 105 31.83 1.76 21.13
C HIS A 105 30.95 2.48 20.13
N LEU A 106 30.50 3.68 20.48
CA LEU A 106 29.70 4.56 19.64
C LEU A 106 30.48 5.86 19.40
N PHE A 107 30.60 6.23 18.13
CA PHE A 107 31.26 7.43 17.65
C PHE A 107 30.22 8.33 16.97
N LEU A 108 30.39 9.65 17.14
CA LEU A 108 29.50 10.66 16.62
C LEU A 108 30.31 11.71 15.84
N LYS A 109 29.74 12.20 14.73
CA LYS A 109 30.25 13.34 13.98
C LYS A 109 29.12 14.28 13.58
#